data_AF-A0A9E5M6V9-F1
#
_entry.id   AF-A0A9E5M6V9-F1
#
_cell.length_a   1.000
_cell.length_b   1.000
_cell.length_c   1.000
_cell.angle_alpha   90.00
_cell.angle_beta   90.00
_cell.angle_gamma   90.00
#
_symmetry.space_group_name_H-M   'P 1'
#
loop_
_entity.id
_entity.type
_entity.pdbx_description
1 polymer ?
#
loop_
_entity_poly.entity_id
_entity_poly.type
_entity_poly.pdbx_seq_one_letter_code
_entity_poly.pdbx_strand_id
1 'polypeptide(L)'
;MYELIKFSHLAAGVVWLGGMAAMIWAVRPTAISMLEAPLRLPFLAMTMGRFFKVVAACVFILVLTGSAMLVGVDMKLAPKGWHAMLGIGTLMCLIFGHIYAVPFRKMKLALAQEDLPSAASQLAKIHPLMVLNFTLGWLAVGAVVIWR
;
A
#
# COMPACT_ATOMS: atom_id res chain seq x y z
N MET A 1 4.91 -27.18 -3.57
CA MET A 1 5.62 -25.88 -3.55
C MET A 1 4.77 -24.75 -4.14
N TYR A 2 4.13 -24.94 -5.30
CA TYR A 2 3.31 -23.91 -5.95
C TYR A 2 2.15 -23.37 -5.08
N GLU A 3 1.45 -24.23 -4.34
CA GLU A 3 0.38 -23.79 -3.42
C GLU A 3 0.87 -22.87 -2.30
N LEU A 4 2.10 -23.08 -1.80
CA LEU A 4 2.70 -22.22 -0.78
C LEU A 4 3.04 -20.83 -1.35
N ILE A 5 3.49 -20.77 -2.60
CA ILE A 5 3.75 -19.51 -3.31
C ILE A 5 2.45 -18.73 -3.50
N LYS A 6 1.40 -19.39 -4.00
CA LYS A 6 0.06 -18.79 -4.13
C LYS A 6 -0.48 -18.28 -2.80
N PHE A 7 -0.39 -19.11 -1.75
CA PHE A 7 -0.83 -18.72 -0.42
C PHE A 7 -0.10 -17.48 0.08
N SER A 8 1.23 -17.46 -0.06
CA SER A 8 2.06 -16.32 0.36
C SER A 8 1.74 -15.04 -0.42
N HIS A 9 1.51 -15.17 -1.74
CA HIS A 9 1.09 -14.08 -2.60
C HIS A 9 -0.26 -13.50 -2.14
N LEU A 10 -1.26 -14.37 -1.95
CA LEU A 10 -2.58 -13.96 -1.51
C LEU A 10 -2.54 -13.34 -0.11
N ALA A 11 -1.84 -13.96 0.83
CA ALA A 11 -1.70 -13.47 2.20
C ALA A 11 -1.06 -12.06 2.23
N ALA A 12 -0.01 -11.83 1.45
CA ALA A 12 0.61 -10.51 1.34
C ALA A 12 -0.36 -9.46 0.76
N GLY A 13 -1.15 -9.82 -0.26
CA GLY A 13 -2.20 -8.98 -0.80
C GLY A 13 -3.29 -8.65 0.23
N VAL A 14 -3.77 -9.65 0.98
CA VAL A 14 -4.78 -9.48 2.03
C VAL A 14 -4.28 -8.57 3.15
N VAL A 15 -3.06 -8.79 3.64
CA VAL A 15 -2.48 -7.95 4.71
C VAL A 15 -2.32 -6.51 4.25
N TRP A 16 -1.87 -6.29 3.00
CA TRP A 16 -1.69 -4.94 2.49
C TRP A 16 -3.03 -4.22 2.27
N LEU A 17 -3.98 -4.82 1.54
CA LEU A 17 -5.31 -4.23 1.31
C LEU A 17 -6.08 -4.03 2.62
N GLY A 18 -6.09 -5.04 3.50
CA GLY A 18 -6.74 -4.97 4.80
C GLY A 18 -6.13 -3.91 5.70
N GLY A 19 -4.80 -3.78 5.71
CA GLY A 19 -4.12 -2.72 6.44
C GLY A 19 -4.42 -1.32 5.90
N MET A 20 -4.51 -1.14 4.58
CA MET A 20 -4.96 0.13 3.99
C MET A 20 -6.41 0.46 4.38
N ALA A 21 -7.31 -0.52 4.33
CA ALA A 21 -8.70 -0.34 4.77
C ALA A 21 -8.77 0.11 6.24
N ALA A 22 -8.01 -0.55 7.14
CA ALA A 22 -7.92 -0.17 8.54
C ALA A 22 -7.38 1.26 8.72
N MET A 23 -6.34 1.65 7.97
CA MET A 23 -5.79 3.00 8.03
C MET A 23 -6.78 4.07 7.57
N ILE A 24 -7.52 3.80 6.49
CA ILE A 24 -8.46 4.76 5.87
C ILE A 24 -9.73 4.91 6.71
N TRP A 25 -10.32 3.80 7.17
CA TRP A 25 -11.65 3.81 7.77
C TRP A 25 -11.68 3.73 9.29
N ALA A 26 -10.64 3.20 9.94
CA ALA A 26 -10.60 3.10 11.40
C ALA A 26 -9.58 4.09 11.99
N VAL A 27 -8.29 3.89 11.69
CA VAL A 27 -7.21 4.62 12.38
C VAL A 27 -7.29 6.13 12.15
N ARG A 28 -7.41 6.57 10.90
CA ARG A 28 -7.41 8.01 10.58
C ARG A 28 -8.66 8.73 11.13
N PRO A 29 -9.90 8.22 10.95
CA PRO A 29 -11.08 8.86 11.52
C PRO A 29 -11.04 8.93 13.06
N THR A 30 -10.65 7.84 13.73
CA THR A 30 -10.52 7.83 15.20
C THR A 30 -9.45 8.80 15.69
N ALA A 31 -8.31 8.89 15.01
CA ALA A 31 -7.28 9.86 15.37
C ALA A 31 -7.77 11.31 15.19
N ILE A 32 -8.62 11.59 14.19
CA ILE A 32 -9.19 12.91 13.98
C ILE A 32 -10.22 13.26 15.05
N SER A 33 -11.04 12.29 15.49
CA SER A 33 -12.10 12.53 16.48
C SER A 33 -11.60 12.62 17.92
N MET A 34 -10.50 11.95 18.25
CA MET A 34 -10.02 11.85 19.64
C MET A 34 -8.77 12.69 19.95
N LEU A 35 -7.94 13.01 18.95
CA LEU A 35 -6.65 13.65 19.17
C LEU A 35 -6.61 15.06 18.59
N GLU A 36 -6.15 16.01 19.41
CA GLU A 36 -5.77 17.34 18.95
C GLU A 36 -4.58 17.27 17.98
N ALA A 37 -4.43 18.29 17.13
CA ALA A 37 -3.42 18.29 16.06
C ALA A 37 -1.98 18.00 16.52
N PRO A 38 -1.47 18.55 17.65
CA PRO A 38 -0.12 18.28 18.13
C PRO A 38 0.13 16.82 18.53
N LEU A 39 -0.89 16.11 19.01
CA LEU A 39 -0.80 14.69 19.39
C LEU A 39 -1.14 13.76 18.21
N ARG A 40 -2.07 14.19 17.35
CA ARG A 40 -2.57 13.44 16.21
C ARG A 40 -1.50 13.17 15.15
N LEU A 41 -0.70 14.18 14.80
CA LEU A 41 0.30 14.06 13.73
C LEU A 41 1.42 13.06 14.10
N PRO A 42 2.03 13.13 15.30
CA PRO A 42 2.98 12.11 15.75
C PRO A 42 2.37 10.71 15.82
N PHE A 43 1.14 10.57 16.34
CA PHE A 43 0.46 9.28 16.41
C PHE A 43 0.29 8.64 15.03
N LEU A 44 -0.23 9.40 14.06
CA LEU A 44 -0.41 8.93 12.70
C LEU A 44 0.94 8.62 12.02
N ALA A 45 1.95 9.47 12.21
CA ALA A 45 3.28 9.25 11.65
C ALA A 45 3.92 7.95 12.16
N MET A 46 3.84 7.68 13.46
CA MET A 46 4.39 6.48 14.08
C MET A 46 3.61 5.23 13.68
N THR A 47 2.28 5.33 13.59
CA THR A 47 1.42 4.24 13.12
C THR A 47 1.70 3.89 11.66
N MET A 48 1.76 4.89 10.78
CA MET A 48 2.13 4.73 9.38
C MET A 48 3.55 4.18 9.24
N GLY A 49 4.49 4.59 10.09
CA GLY A 49 5.86 4.06 10.06
C GLY A 49 5.93 2.56 10.35
N ARG A 50 5.11 2.04 11.26
CA ARG A 50 4.99 0.60 11.50
C ARG A 50 4.29 -0.10 10.35
N PHE A 51 3.16 0.46 9.89
CA PHE A 51 2.40 -0.08 8.78
C PHE A 51 3.22 -0.17 7.49
N PHE A 52 3.97 0.87 7.12
CA PHE A 52 4.78 0.89 5.90
C PHE A 52 5.92 -0.13 5.91
N LYS A 53 6.45 -0.51 7.07
CA LYS A 53 7.41 -1.63 7.16
C LYS A 53 6.74 -2.96 6.80
N VAL A 54 5.52 -3.18 7.28
CA VAL A 54 4.72 -4.36 6.92
C VAL A 54 4.40 -4.34 5.43
N VAL A 55 3.96 -3.19 4.89
CA VAL A 55 3.68 -3.04 3.45
C VAL A 55 4.91 -3.31 2.61
N ALA A 56 6.10 -2.82 2.99
CA ALA A 56 7.34 -3.09 2.26
C ALA A 56 7.65 -4.60 2.20
N ALA A 57 7.44 -5.33 3.31
CA ALA A 57 7.56 -6.78 3.31
C ALA A 57 6.52 -7.45 2.41
N CYS A 58 5.25 -7.01 2.44
CA CYS A 58 4.20 -7.52 1.55
C CYS A 58 4.52 -7.28 0.07
N VAL A 59 5.00 -6.08 -0.29
CA VAL A 59 5.43 -5.72 -1.66
C VAL A 59 6.53 -6.66 -2.12
N PHE A 60 7.55 -6.88 -1.29
CA PHE A 60 8.65 -7.79 -1.62
C PHE A 60 8.15 -9.23 -1.84
N ILE A 61 7.28 -9.74 -0.96
CA ILE A 61 6.68 -11.06 -1.10
C ILE A 61 5.85 -11.15 -2.38
N LEU A 62 5.00 -10.16 -2.68
CA LEU A 62 4.15 -10.13 -3.87
C LEU A 62 4.97 -10.15 -5.17
N VAL A 63 6.03 -9.35 -5.25
CA VAL A 63 6.91 -9.32 -6.43
C VAL A 63 7.62 -10.66 -6.59
N LEU A 64 8.25 -11.18 -5.54
CA LEU A 64 8.96 -12.46 -5.63
C LEU A 64 8.03 -13.62 -6.03
N THR A 65 6.89 -13.75 -5.35
CA THR A 65 5.94 -14.83 -5.59
C THR A 65 5.22 -14.66 -6.92
N GLY A 66 4.85 -13.43 -7.29
CA GLY A 66 4.22 -13.12 -8.58
C GLY A 66 5.16 -13.42 -9.75
N SER A 67 6.43 -13.00 -9.66
CA SER A 67 7.44 -13.35 -10.65
C SER A 67 7.65 -14.86 -10.74
N ALA A 68 7.76 -15.57 -9.61
CA ALA A 68 7.90 -17.03 -9.60
C ALA A 68 6.70 -17.74 -10.26
N MET A 69 5.48 -17.23 -10.08
CA MET A 69 4.27 -17.78 -10.71
C MET A 69 4.19 -17.54 -12.22
N LEU A 70 4.90 -16.54 -12.73
CA LEU A 70 4.96 -16.21 -14.17
C LEU A 70 6.08 -16.94 -14.91
N VAL A 71 7.01 -17.59 -14.20
CA VAL A 71 8.08 -18.38 -14.83
C VAL A 71 7.47 -19.53 -15.64
N GLY A 72 7.78 -19.59 -16.94
CA GLY A 72 7.29 -20.62 -17.85
C GLY A 72 5.86 -20.38 -18.38
N VAL A 73 5.22 -19.26 -18.04
CA VAL A 73 3.93 -18.86 -18.61
C VAL A 73 4.14 -18.21 -19.97
N ASP A 74 3.43 -18.69 -21.00
CA ASP A 74 3.36 -17.97 -22.27
C ASP A 74 2.46 -16.74 -22.11
N MET A 75 3.09 -15.57 -21.98
CA MET A 75 2.41 -14.29 -21.81
C MET A 75 1.56 -13.89 -23.02
N LYS A 76 1.67 -14.54 -24.18
CA LYS A 76 0.74 -14.30 -25.31
C LYS A 76 -0.58 -15.04 -25.15
N LEU A 77 -0.57 -16.15 -24.41
CA LEU A 77 -1.75 -16.97 -24.13
C LEU A 77 -2.35 -16.66 -22.75
N ALA A 78 -1.68 -15.83 -21.95
CA ALA A 78 -2.15 -15.47 -20.61
C ALA A 78 -3.47 -14.68 -20.66
N PRO A 79 -4.37 -14.91 -19.67
CA PRO A 79 -5.58 -14.12 -19.48
C PRO A 79 -5.33 -12.61 -19.51
N LYS A 80 -6.24 -11.84 -20.12
CA LYS A 80 -6.15 -10.37 -20.15
C LYS A 80 -6.11 -9.78 -18.73
N GLY A 81 -6.84 -10.38 -17.79
CA GLY A 81 -6.82 -10.00 -16.38
C GLY A 81 -5.46 -10.12 -15.71
N TRP A 82 -4.59 -11.04 -16.15
CA TRP A 82 -3.24 -11.20 -15.59
C TRP A 82 -2.32 -10.06 -16.02
N HIS A 83 -2.43 -9.62 -17.28
CA HIS A 83 -1.70 -8.44 -17.76
C HIS A 83 -2.15 -7.17 -17.02
N ALA A 84 -3.47 -7.01 -16.84
CA ALA A 84 -4.02 -5.90 -16.08
C ALA A 84 -3.53 -5.93 -14.62
N MET A 85 -3.61 -7.08 -13.94
CA MET A 85 -3.09 -7.26 -12.58
C MET A 85 -1.61 -6.90 -12.47
N LEU A 86 -0.77 -7.35 -13.41
CA LEU A 86 0.66 -7.06 -13.40
C LEU A 86 0.93 -5.55 -13.54
N GLY A 87 0.25 -4.90 -14.49
CA GLY A 87 0.37 -3.46 -14.72
C GLY A 87 -0.10 -2.65 -13.51
N ILE A 88 -1.26 -2.99 -12.94
CA ILE A 88 -1.80 -2.35 -11.75
C ILE A 88 -0.89 -2.56 -10.55
N GLY A 89 -0.46 -3.80 -10.28
CA GLY A 89 0.43 -4.12 -9.17
C GLY A 89 1.77 -3.39 -9.26
N THR A 90 2.34 -3.26 -10.46
CA THR A 90 3.55 -2.48 -10.69
C THR A 90 3.31 -1.00 -10.37
N LEU A 91 2.21 -0.42 -10.85
CA LEU A 91 1.84 0.96 -10.55
C LEU A 91 1.64 1.18 -9.03
N MET A 92 0.97 0.26 -8.34
CA MET A 92 0.78 0.29 -6.89
C MET A 92 2.11 0.30 -6.14
N CYS A 93 3.08 -0.52 -6.57
CA CYS A 93 4.43 -0.54 -5.99
C CYS A 93 5.14 0.81 -6.17
N LEU A 94 5.03 1.43 -7.36
CA LEU A 94 5.61 2.75 -7.62
C LEU A 94 4.97 3.84 -6.75
N ILE A 95 3.64 3.83 -6.61
CA ILE A 95 2.92 4.76 -5.74
C ILE A 95 3.39 4.60 -4.29
N PHE A 96 3.47 3.36 -3.78
CA PHE A 96 3.96 3.11 -2.42
C PHE A 96 5.41 3.58 -2.25
N GLY A 97 6.29 3.27 -3.21
CA GLY A 97 7.67 3.74 -3.21
C GLY A 97 7.76 5.26 -3.15
N HIS A 98 6.93 5.97 -3.93
CA HIS A 98 6.83 7.43 -3.89
C HIS A 98 6.36 7.94 -2.53
N ILE A 99 5.26 7.40 -1.98
CA ILE A 99 4.74 7.74 -0.64
C ILE A 99 5.82 7.61 0.42
N TYR A 100 6.54 6.49 0.43
CA TYR A 100 7.53 6.16 1.44
C TYR A 100 8.77 7.07 1.33
N ALA A 101 9.30 7.23 0.12
CA ALA A 101 10.55 7.93 -0.11
C ALA A 101 10.43 9.46 0.04
N VAL A 102 9.27 10.04 -0.32
CA VAL A 102 9.11 11.50 -0.41
C VAL A 102 8.25 12.07 0.71
N PRO A 103 6.90 12.04 0.67
CA PRO A 103 6.09 12.74 1.65
C PRO A 103 6.21 12.12 3.05
N PHE A 104 6.34 10.80 3.20
CA PHE A 104 6.48 10.19 4.52
C PHE A 104 7.81 10.58 5.19
N ARG A 105 8.91 10.59 4.44
CA ARG A 105 10.20 11.06 4.94
C ARG A 105 10.16 12.54 5.32
N LYS A 106 9.58 13.39 4.47
CA LYS A 106 9.41 14.83 4.74
C LYS A 106 8.52 15.09 5.95
N MET A 107 7.44 14.32 6.13
CA MET A 107 6.57 14.42 7.29
C MET A 107 7.31 14.12 8.59
N LYS A 108 8.10 13.04 8.64
CA LYS A 108 8.92 12.71 9.82
C LYS A 108 9.96 13.78 10.13
N LEU A 109 10.59 14.36 9.09
CA LEU A 109 11.54 15.45 9.26
C LEU A 109 10.88 16.68 9.87
N ALA A 110 9.74 17.10 9.32
CA ALA A 110 8.97 18.24 9.83
C ALA A 110 8.54 18.04 11.29
N LEU A 111 8.10 16.82 11.65
CA LEU A 111 7.79 16.49 13.05
C LEU A 111 9.02 16.57 13.98
N ALA A 112 10.20 16.16 13.51
CA ALA A 112 11.43 16.27 14.28
C ALA A 112 11.90 17.73 14.45
N GLN A 113 11.42 18.64 13.62
CA GLN A 113 11.66 20.08 13.68
C GLN A 113 10.50 20.85 14.32
N GLU A 114 9.51 20.14 14.89
CA GLU A 114 8.30 20.72 15.48
C GLU A 114 7.45 21.58 14.49
N ASP A 115 7.69 21.45 13.19
CA ASP A 115 6.94 22.11 12.11
C ASP A 115 5.65 21.32 11.80
N LEU A 116 4.64 21.53 12.64
CA LEU A 116 3.32 20.91 12.51
C LEU A 116 2.60 21.26 11.18
N PRO A 117 2.62 22.53 10.70
CA PRO A 117 2.03 22.88 9.40
C PRO A 117 2.62 22.09 8.23
N SER A 118 3.95 21.99 8.14
CA SER A 118 4.61 21.21 7.09
C SER A 118 4.30 19.73 7.22
N ALA A 119 4.30 19.17 8.44
CA ALA A 119 3.94 17.78 8.68
C ALA A 119 2.50 17.48 8.23
N ALA A 120 1.55 18.34 8.56
CA ALA A 120 0.15 18.23 8.14
C ALA A 120 0.00 18.29 6.61
N SER A 121 0.74 19.18 5.94
CA SER A 121 0.75 19.28 4.48
C SER A 121 1.24 18.00 3.81
N GLN A 122 2.28 17.35 4.34
CA GLN A 122 2.74 16.07 3.81
C GLN A 122 1.73 14.95 4.08
N LEU A 123 1.11 14.90 5.26
CA LEU A 123 0.06 13.93 5.57
C LEU A 123 -1.13 14.05 4.60
N ALA A 124 -1.52 15.29 4.25
CA ALA A 124 -2.58 15.55 3.28
C ALA A 124 -2.26 15.02 1.88
N LYS A 125 -0.98 14.89 1.52
CA LYS A 125 -0.54 14.26 0.25
C LYS A 125 -0.54 12.73 0.32
N ILE A 126 -0.25 12.14 1.48
CA ILE A 126 -0.19 10.68 1.61
C ILE A 126 -1.59 10.05 1.53
N HIS A 127 -2.59 10.67 2.16
CA HIS A 127 -3.95 10.12 2.22
C HIS A 127 -4.58 9.82 0.84
N PRO A 128 -4.64 10.77 -0.13
CA PRO A 128 -5.22 10.50 -1.43
C PRO A 128 -4.45 9.43 -2.21
N LEU A 129 -3.12 9.39 -2.09
CA LEU A 129 -2.31 8.34 -2.73
C LEU A 129 -2.59 6.96 -2.11
N MET A 130 -2.80 6.88 -0.80
CA MET A 130 -3.19 5.65 -0.13
C MET A 130 -4.59 5.18 -0.56
N VAL A 131 -5.56 6.10 -0.71
CA VAL A 131 -6.90 5.79 -1.22
C VAL A 131 -6.83 5.32 -2.68
N LEU A 132 -6.05 6.00 -3.52
CA LEU A 132 -5.82 5.60 -4.91
C LEU A 132 -5.22 4.18 -4.97
N ASN A 133 -4.19 3.91 -4.17
CA ASN A 133 -3.53 2.61 -4.12
C ASN A 133 -4.49 1.52 -3.62
N PHE A 134 -5.34 1.81 -2.64
CA PHE A 134 -6.40 0.91 -2.18
C PHE A 134 -7.42 0.58 -3.28
N THR A 135 -7.89 1.59 -4.02
CA THR A 135 -8.80 1.39 -5.16
C THR A 135 -8.15 0.54 -6.26
N LEU A 136 -6.88 0.82 -6.60
CA LEU A 136 -6.12 0.01 -7.55
C LEU A 136 -6.00 -1.44 -7.08
N GLY A 137 -5.83 -1.68 -5.78
CA GLY A 137 -5.80 -3.02 -5.20
C GLY A 137 -7.07 -3.81 -5.50
N TRP A 138 -8.25 -3.21 -5.31
CA TRP A 138 -9.52 -3.84 -5.66
C TRP A 138 -9.68 -4.05 -7.18
N LEU A 139 -9.20 -3.11 -8.00
CA LEU A 139 -9.20 -3.28 -9.46
C LEU A 139 -8.29 -4.44 -9.89
N ALA A 140 -7.13 -4.63 -9.24
CA ALA A 140 -6.26 -5.77 -9.51
C ALA A 140 -6.92 -7.10 -9.14
N VAL A 141 -7.61 -7.17 -7.99
CA VAL A 141 -8.38 -8.36 -7.58
C VAL A 141 -9.51 -8.63 -8.59
N GLY A 142 -10.28 -7.60 -8.96
CA GLY A 142 -11.34 -7.70 -9.95
C GLY A 142 -10.83 -8.15 -11.32
N ALA A 143 -9.68 -7.65 -11.75
CA ALA A 143 -9.06 -8.06 -13.02
C ALA A 143 -8.78 -9.57 -13.06
N VAL A 144 -8.25 -10.15 -11.97
CA VAL A 144 -7.95 -11.60 -11.93
C VAL A 144 -9.21 -12.44 -11.80
N VAL A 145 -10.18 -11.99 -10.99
CA VAL A 145 -11.36 -12.79 -10.65
C VAL A 145 -12.42 -12.75 -11.75
N ILE A 146 -12.66 -11.56 -12.32
CA ILE A 146 -13.77 -11.28 -13.23
C ILE A 146 -13.30 -11.33 -14.70
N TRP A 147 -12.12 -10.80 -14.99
CA TRP A 147 -11.61 -10.64 -16.36
C TRP A 147 -10.66 -11.78 -16.75
N ARG A 148 -11.19 -13.00 -16.76
CA ARG A 148 -10.47 -14.19 -17.24
C ARG A 148 -10.30 -14.20 -18.76
#